data_AF-A0A2W5PIS8-F1
#
_entry.id   AF-A0A2W5PIS8-F1
#
_cell.length_a   1.000
_cell.length_b   1.000
_cell.length_c   1.000
_cell.angle_alpha   90.00
_cell.angle_beta   90.00
_cell.angle_gamma   90.00
#
_symmetry.space_group_name_H-M   'P 1'
#
loop_
_entity.id
_entity.type
_entity.pdbx_description
1 polymer ?
#
loop_
_entity_poly.entity_id
_entity_poly.type
_entity_poly.pdbx_seq_one_letter_code
_entity_poly.pdbx_strand_id
1 'polypeptide(L)'
;REGKNLLKTPEISLDIGQKYVEDLLNNGLVGQDLLSLAIAYNAGPGNLQKWKNERADMDDPLLFIETIPYAETRTYVERVLSNYWIYRMRFDQSNESMTELAQGRWARYAALDKGAVKFAAAD
;
A
#
# COMPACT_ATOMS: atom_id res chain seq x y z
N ARG A 1 22.99 0.48 18.54
CA ARG A 1 22.42 -0.80 19.03
C ARG A 1 21.03 -0.59 19.67
N GLU A 2 20.74 0.57 20.26
CA GLU A 2 19.41 0.91 20.84
C GLU A 2 18.30 1.10 19.79
N GLY A 3 18.57 1.74 18.65
CA GLY A 3 17.53 2.02 17.63
C GLY A 3 16.83 0.80 17.02
N LYS A 4 17.49 -0.38 16.97
CA LYS A 4 16.87 -1.62 16.45
C LYS A 4 15.80 -2.20 17.39
N ASN A 5 15.87 -1.90 18.69
CA ASN A 5 14.88 -2.38 19.65
C ASN A 5 13.61 -1.52 19.62
N LEU A 6 13.69 -0.28 19.13
CA LEU A 6 12.54 0.63 19.03
C LEU A 6 11.47 0.11 18.06
N LEU A 7 11.86 -0.55 16.97
CA LEU A 7 10.92 -1.18 16.02
C LEU A 7 10.19 -2.41 16.61
N LYS A 8 10.61 -2.89 17.79
CA LYS A 8 9.90 -3.96 18.51
C LYS A 8 8.80 -3.41 19.42
N THR A 9 8.79 -2.10 19.65
CA THR A 9 7.71 -1.41 20.37
C THR A 9 6.56 -1.17 19.40
N PRO A 10 5.36 -1.74 19.63
CA PRO A 10 4.25 -1.65 18.68
C PRO A 10 3.88 -0.23 18.29
N GLU A 11 3.83 0.69 19.25
CA GLU A 11 3.46 2.09 19.06
C GLU A 11 4.43 2.78 18.10
N ILE A 12 5.74 2.64 18.36
CA ILE A 12 6.78 3.24 17.53
C ILE A 12 6.80 2.63 16.11
N SER A 13 6.59 1.32 16.01
CA SER A 13 6.56 0.62 14.72
C SER A 13 5.37 1.07 13.87
N LEU A 14 4.20 1.26 14.50
CA LEU A 14 3.00 1.78 13.86
C LEU A 14 3.19 3.23 13.41
N ASP A 15 3.73 4.11 14.25
CA ASP A 15 3.96 5.51 13.91
C ASP A 15 4.89 5.66 12.71
N ILE A 16 6.02 4.94 12.72
CA ILE A 16 6.98 4.96 11.61
C ILE A 16 6.37 4.37 10.34
N GLY A 17 5.64 3.25 10.47
CA GLY A 17 4.99 2.58 9.35
C GLY A 17 3.92 3.46 8.70
N GLN A 18 3.06 4.09 9.49
CA GLN A 18 2.03 5.01 9.02
C GLN A 18 2.67 6.19 8.29
N LYS A 19 3.67 6.84 8.91
CA LYS A 19 4.37 7.95 8.28
C LYS A 19 4.98 7.56 6.93
N TYR A 20 5.59 6.39 6.85
CA TYR A 20 6.16 5.92 5.58
C TYR A 20 5.09 5.62 4.52
N VAL A 21 3.94 5.05 4.91
CA VAL A 21 2.80 4.88 4.00
C VAL A 21 2.29 6.22 3.48
N GLU A 22 2.17 7.24 4.35
CA GLU A 22 1.77 8.59 3.96
C GLU A 22 2.79 9.23 3.00
N ASP A 23 4.09 9.09 3.28
CA ASP A 23 5.17 9.57 2.41
C ASP A 23 5.10 8.91 1.01
N LEU A 24 4.81 7.61 0.95
CA LEU A 24 4.61 6.89 -0.30
C LEU A 24 3.34 7.34 -1.04
N LEU A 25 2.20 7.47 -0.35
CA LEU A 25 0.95 7.94 -0.99
C LEU A 25 1.09 9.36 -1.57
N ASN A 26 1.91 10.20 -0.95
CA ASN A 26 2.23 11.56 -1.43
C ASN A 26 3.34 11.59 -2.49
N ASN A 27 4.00 10.46 -2.76
CA ASN A 27 5.02 10.36 -3.79
C ASN A 27 4.38 10.29 -5.18
N GLY A 28 4.82 11.13 -6.12
CA GLY A 28 4.21 11.20 -7.47
C GLY A 28 4.28 9.92 -8.31
N LEU A 29 5.20 8.99 -8.01
CA LEU A 29 5.29 7.69 -8.68
C LEU A 29 4.24 6.69 -8.18
N VAL A 30 3.97 6.72 -6.87
CA VAL A 30 3.05 5.81 -6.20
C VAL A 30 1.64 6.39 -6.29
N GLY A 31 1.49 7.65 -5.88
CA GLY A 31 0.21 8.34 -5.81
C GLY A 31 -0.78 7.62 -4.92
N GLN A 32 -2.06 7.84 -5.20
CA GLN A 32 -3.16 7.19 -4.48
C GLN A 32 -3.47 5.79 -5.06
N ASP A 33 -2.50 5.06 -5.60
CA ASP A 33 -2.70 3.70 -6.13
C ASP A 33 -2.21 2.64 -5.13
N LEU A 34 -3.14 1.80 -4.65
CA LEU A 34 -2.89 0.79 -3.61
C LEU A 34 -1.88 -0.27 -4.06
N LEU A 35 -1.88 -0.62 -5.33
CA LEU A 35 -1.00 -1.61 -5.91
C LEU A 35 0.44 -1.07 -5.94
N SER A 36 0.63 0.13 -6.47
CA SER A 36 1.89 0.86 -6.45
C SER A 36 2.40 1.07 -5.02
N LEU A 37 1.52 1.39 -4.08
CA LEU A 37 1.86 1.54 -2.66
C LEU A 37 2.42 0.24 -2.09
N ALA A 38 1.72 -0.88 -2.26
CA ALA A 38 2.16 -2.18 -1.74
C ALA A 38 3.51 -2.61 -2.34
N ILE A 39 3.71 -2.39 -3.64
CA ILE A 39 4.99 -2.65 -4.30
C ILE A 39 6.09 -1.75 -3.72
N ALA A 40 5.87 -0.43 -3.66
CA ALA A 40 6.89 0.51 -3.19
C ALA A 40 7.24 0.29 -1.71
N TYR A 41 6.29 -0.14 -0.89
CA TYR A 41 6.53 -0.48 0.51
C TYR A 41 7.42 -1.73 0.63
N ASN A 42 7.16 -2.77 -0.16
CA ASN A 42 7.91 -4.04 -0.10
C ASN A 42 9.25 -4.01 -0.85
N ALA A 43 9.22 -3.57 -2.11
CA ALA A 43 10.35 -3.61 -3.03
C ALA A 43 11.06 -2.26 -3.17
N GLY A 44 10.52 -1.18 -2.60
CA GLY A 44 11.07 0.17 -2.69
C GLY A 44 10.57 0.95 -3.92
N PRO A 45 10.43 2.29 -3.83
CA PRO A 45 10.01 3.14 -4.96
C PRO A 45 10.91 3.03 -6.20
N GLY A 46 12.22 2.79 -6.03
CA GLY A 46 13.15 2.63 -7.15
C GLY A 46 12.84 1.42 -8.03
N ASN A 47 12.45 0.28 -7.42
CA ASN A 47 12.03 -0.90 -8.17
C ASN A 47 10.67 -0.68 -8.85
N LEU A 48 9.72 -0.05 -8.15
CA LEU A 48 8.45 0.35 -8.77
C LEU A 48 8.69 1.19 -10.03
N GLN A 49 9.56 2.21 -9.94
CA GLN A 49 9.88 3.08 -11.08
C GLN A 49 10.45 2.28 -12.25
N LYS A 50 11.42 1.42 -11.95
CA LYS A 50 12.06 0.57 -12.95
C LYS A 50 11.02 -0.28 -13.68
N TRP A 51 10.15 -0.97 -12.95
CA TRP A 51 9.16 -1.87 -13.56
C TRP A 51 8.08 -1.12 -14.33
N LYS A 52 7.61 0.04 -13.83
CA LYS A 52 6.71 0.92 -14.58
C LYS A 52 7.35 1.40 -15.89
N ASN A 53 8.63 1.76 -15.88
CA ASN A 53 9.34 2.19 -17.10
C ASN A 53 9.51 1.04 -18.11
N GLU A 54 9.82 -0.17 -17.62
CA GLU A 54 9.97 -1.36 -18.47
C GLU A 54 8.63 -1.84 -19.07
N ARG A 55 7.49 -1.35 -18.58
CA ARG A 55 6.12 -1.72 -18.98
C ARG A 55 5.23 -0.49 -19.20
N ALA A 56 5.81 0.58 -19.75
CA ALA A 56 5.13 1.88 -19.83
C ALA A 56 3.84 1.87 -20.68
N ASP A 57 3.68 0.89 -21.54
CA ASP A 57 2.51 0.65 -22.40
C ASP A 57 1.47 -0.30 -21.79
N MET A 58 1.72 -0.83 -20.59
CA MET A 58 0.83 -1.76 -19.89
C MET A 58 -0.13 -1.01 -18.98
N ASP A 59 -1.42 -1.07 -19.31
CA ASP A 59 -2.49 -0.44 -18.51
C ASP A 59 -3.36 -1.45 -17.75
N ASP A 60 -3.03 -2.74 -17.80
CA ASP A 60 -3.70 -3.76 -16.99
C ASP A 60 -2.94 -3.96 -15.66
N PRO A 61 -3.53 -3.59 -14.51
CA PRO A 61 -2.87 -3.67 -13.22
C PRO A 61 -2.61 -5.11 -12.75
N LEU A 62 -3.48 -6.06 -13.10
CA LEU A 62 -3.32 -7.46 -12.71
C LEU A 62 -2.20 -8.11 -13.52
N LEU A 63 -2.18 -7.86 -14.83
CA LEU A 63 -1.08 -8.29 -15.69
C LEU A 63 0.25 -7.66 -15.27
N PHE A 64 0.23 -6.37 -14.87
CA PHE A 64 1.41 -5.69 -14.37
C PHE A 64 2.02 -6.41 -13.16
N ILE A 65 1.20 -6.81 -12.18
CA ILE A 65 1.66 -7.61 -11.02
C ILE A 65 2.36 -8.87 -11.49
N GLU A 66 1.77 -9.63 -12.41
CA GLU A 66 2.34 -10.89 -12.91
C GLU A 66 3.70 -10.70 -13.60
N THR A 67 3.97 -9.51 -14.14
CA THR A 67 5.26 -9.21 -14.78
C THR A 67 6.37 -8.84 -13.80
N ILE A 68 6.07 -8.56 -12.53
CA ILE A 68 7.07 -8.22 -11.51
C ILE A 68 8.02 -9.41 -11.36
N PRO A 69 9.36 -9.25 -11.44
CA PRO A 69 10.29 -10.38 -11.45
C PRO A 69 10.35 -11.14 -10.12
N TYR A 70 10.02 -10.47 -9.01
CA TYR A 70 10.13 -11.05 -7.67
C TYR A 70 8.81 -11.71 -7.25
N ALA A 71 8.81 -13.05 -7.20
CA ALA A 71 7.64 -13.83 -6.77
C ALA A 71 7.15 -13.47 -5.36
N GLU A 72 8.09 -13.14 -4.46
CA GLU A 72 7.77 -12.65 -3.12
C GLU A 72 6.97 -11.35 -3.18
N THR A 73 7.39 -10.38 -4.00
CA THR A 73 6.68 -9.11 -4.14
C THR A 73 5.29 -9.29 -4.73
N ARG A 74 5.10 -10.18 -5.73
CA ARG A 74 3.77 -10.52 -6.26
C ARG A 74 2.85 -11.04 -5.16
N THR A 75 3.31 -12.05 -4.43
CA THR A 75 2.57 -12.65 -3.31
C THR A 75 2.30 -11.63 -2.20
N TYR A 76 3.24 -10.71 -1.94
CA TYR A 76 3.07 -9.66 -0.93
C TYR A 76 1.94 -8.70 -1.32
N VAL A 77 1.92 -8.22 -2.57
CA VAL A 77 0.88 -7.30 -3.07
C VAL A 77 -0.50 -7.93 -2.96
N GLU A 78 -0.65 -9.17 -3.43
CA GLU A 78 -1.90 -9.92 -3.34
C GLU A 78 -2.42 -10.02 -1.89
N ARG A 79 -1.52 -10.36 -0.95
CA ARG A 79 -1.87 -10.49 0.47
C ARG A 79 -2.26 -9.16 1.10
N VAL A 80 -1.52 -8.08 0.81
CA VAL A 80 -1.82 -6.76 1.35
C VAL A 80 -3.18 -6.26 0.87
N LEU A 81 -3.46 -6.34 -0.43
CA LEU A 81 -4.74 -5.89 -0.98
C LEU A 81 -5.91 -6.74 -0.48
N SER A 82 -5.74 -8.07 -0.44
CA SER A 82 -6.76 -8.97 0.12
C SER A 82 -7.09 -8.63 1.57
N ASN A 83 -6.06 -8.44 2.41
CA ASN A 83 -6.26 -8.07 3.80
C ASN A 83 -6.88 -6.68 3.93
N TYR A 84 -6.46 -5.70 3.13
CA TYR A 84 -7.03 -4.36 3.11
C TYR A 84 -8.53 -4.41 2.88
N TRP A 85 -9.01 -5.11 1.85
CA TRP A 85 -10.45 -5.21 1.59
C TRP A 85 -11.20 -6.01 2.66
N ILE A 86 -10.57 -7.03 3.25
CA ILE A 86 -11.14 -7.74 4.40
C ILE A 86 -11.35 -6.78 5.58
N TYR A 87 -10.38 -5.91 5.89
CA TYR A 87 -10.52 -4.92 6.95
C TYR A 87 -11.59 -3.88 6.62
N ARG A 88 -11.69 -3.43 5.36
CA ARG A 88 -12.78 -2.55 4.91
C ARG A 88 -14.15 -3.16 5.15
N MET A 89 -14.34 -4.44 4.80
CA MET A 89 -15.59 -5.15 5.07
C MET A 89 -15.87 -5.24 6.58
N ARG A 90 -14.86 -5.51 7.40
CA ARG A 90 -15.01 -5.58 8.86
C ARG A 90 -15.34 -4.24 9.51
N PHE A 91 -15.02 -3.13 8.85
CA PHE A 91 -15.32 -1.78 9.31
C PHE A 91 -16.57 -1.18 8.62
N ASP A 92 -17.35 -2.00 7.91
CA ASP A 92 -18.53 -1.57 7.15
C ASP A 92 -18.22 -0.42 6.14
N GLN A 93 -17.02 -0.44 5.56
CA GLN A 93 -16.55 0.54 4.58
C GLN A 93 -16.70 0.03 3.15
N SER A 94 -16.87 0.96 2.19
CA SER A 94 -16.96 0.60 0.77
C SER A 94 -15.64 0.00 0.26
N ASN A 95 -15.75 -0.96 -0.66
CA ASN A 95 -14.61 -1.59 -1.36
C ASN A 95 -14.59 -1.18 -2.84
N GLU A 96 -14.55 0.13 -3.08
CA GLU A 96 -14.47 0.67 -4.44
C GLU A 96 -13.19 0.26 -5.14
N SER A 97 -12.05 0.28 -4.45
CA SER A 97 -10.76 -0.09 -5.03
C SER A 97 -10.69 -1.57 -5.45
N MET A 98 -11.38 -2.46 -4.74
CA MET A 98 -11.55 -3.85 -5.17
C MET A 98 -12.38 -3.94 -6.45
N THR A 99 -13.45 -3.15 -6.53
CA THR A 99 -14.34 -3.09 -7.70
C THR A 99 -13.61 -2.52 -8.92
N GLU A 100 -12.77 -1.50 -8.72
CA GLU A 100 -11.90 -0.94 -9.76
C GLU A 100 -10.96 -2.00 -10.31
N LEU A 101 -10.24 -2.71 -9.43
CA LEU A 101 -9.30 -3.75 -9.84
C LEU A 101 -9.98 -4.88 -10.60
N ALA A 102 -11.15 -5.32 -10.12
CA ALA A 102 -11.95 -6.36 -10.79
C ALA A 102 -12.44 -5.93 -12.20
N GLN A 103 -12.48 -4.62 -12.48
CA GLN A 103 -12.85 -4.05 -13.77
C GLN A 103 -11.62 -3.69 -14.63
N GLY A 104 -10.43 -4.15 -14.24
CA GLY A 104 -9.18 -3.88 -14.95
C GLY A 104 -8.67 -2.45 -14.77
N ARG A 105 -9.16 -1.71 -13.77
CA ARG A 105 -8.67 -0.37 -13.44
C ARG A 105 -7.74 -0.40 -12.24
N TRP A 106 -6.81 0.55 -12.19
CA TRP A 106 -5.92 0.75 -11.05
C TRP A 106 -6.72 1.01 -9.75
N ALA A 107 -6.27 0.42 -8.64
CA ALA A 107 -7.01 0.36 -7.39
C ALA A 107 -6.73 1.61 -6.54
N ARG A 108 -7.65 2.56 -6.51
CA ARG A 108 -7.43 3.85 -5.87
C ARG A 108 -7.62 3.79 -4.35
N TYR A 109 -6.68 4.32 -3.58
CA TYR A 109 -6.83 4.55 -2.16
C TYR A 109 -7.86 5.65 -1.88
N ALA A 110 -8.72 5.40 -0.89
CA ALA A 110 -9.64 6.38 -0.33
C ALA A 110 -9.71 6.26 1.20
N ALA A 111 -9.37 7.35 1.89
CA ALA A 111 -9.53 7.46 3.33
C ALA A 111 -11.03 7.61 3.67
N LEU A 112 -11.63 6.60 4.33
CA LEU A 112 -13.05 6.60 4.70
C LEU A 112 -13.33 6.65 6.20
N ASP A 113 -12.28 6.64 7.03
CA ASP A 113 -12.45 6.76 8.47
C ASP A 113 -13.00 8.15 8.81
N LYS A 114 -14.18 8.19 9.44
CA LYS A 114 -14.77 9.43 9.93
C LYS A 114 -14.08 9.85 11.22
N GLY A 115 -13.25 10.89 11.13
CA GLY A 115 -12.60 11.53 12.25
C GLY A 115 -11.18 11.02 12.45
N ALA A 116 -10.22 11.94 12.42
CA ALA A 116 -8.85 11.66 12.85
C ALA A 116 -8.90 10.96 14.21
N VAL A 117 -8.24 9.81 14.31
CA VAL A 117 -7.92 9.21 15.61
C VAL A 117 -7.10 10.27 16.34
N LYS A 118 -7.75 11.01 17.25
CA LYS A 118 -7.03 11.80 18.23
C LYS A 118 -6.38 10.76 19.13
N PHE A 119 -5.11 10.46 18.89
CA PHE A 119 -4.28 9.83 19.91
C PHE A 119 -4.40 10.73 21.14
N ALA A 120 -5.10 10.25 22.17
CA ALA A 120 -5.08 10.88 23.46
C ALA A 120 -3.61 11.01 23.84
N ALA A 121 -3.16 12.24 24.09
CA ALA A 121 -1.82 12.51 24.54
C ALA A 121 -1.51 11.62 25.75
N ALA A 122 -0.36 10.96 25.71
CA ALA A 122 0.20 10.35 26.91
C ALA A 122 0.69 11.50 27.81
N ASP A 123 0.00 11.68 28.92
CA ASP A 123 0.42 12.50 30.07
C ASP A 123 1.66 11.89 30.76
#